data_AF-A0A915LJM5-F1
#
_entry.id   AF-A0A915LJM5-F1
#
_cell.length_a   1.000
_cell.length_b   1.000
_cell.length_c   1.000
_cell.angle_alpha   90.00
_cell.angle_beta   90.00
_cell.angle_gamma   90.00
#
_symmetry.space_group_name_H-M   'P 1'
#
loop_
_entity.id
_entity.type
_entity.pdbx_description
1 polymer ?
#
loop_
_entity_poly.entity_id
_entity_poly.type
_entity_poly.pdbx_seq_one_letter_code
_entity_poly.pdbx_strand_id
1 'polypeptide(L)'
;FDDFWKVTNGVDDGRDGDALKAARRAIISNSQIDIFNAKVVAEFGKPPFNCVNECMGGPNDQIPASYARSLHDTTYAYLRALNKTTEKFGYLTKDLARNGTLINNMSKGEFQGETGLITFDDNGNRQPNFFLTMLDISDQANVVMNITVIEQYVGDSFVMFTLMRDIASGLIALHGSFAGAHGMLSSENCLINDRWQVKISDFGLNMIRESQPMSKRSNKVFLKYERL
;
A
#
# COMPACT_ATOMS: atom_id res chain seq x y z
N PHE A 1 -10.87 0.19 7.77
CA PHE A 1 -10.52 1.62 7.69
C PHE A 1 -11.55 2.28 8.57
N ASP A 2 -11.28 2.33 9.85
CA ASP A 2 -12.36 2.47 10.81
C ASP A 2 -12.46 3.95 11.12
N ASP A 3 -13.46 4.59 10.52
CA ASP A 3 -13.94 5.93 10.84
C ASP A 3 -12.82 6.98 11.04
N PHE A 4 -11.79 7.00 10.19
CA PHE A 4 -10.66 7.94 10.36
C PHE A 4 -11.08 9.42 10.34
N TRP A 5 -12.27 9.71 9.81
CA TRP A 5 -12.90 11.02 9.77
C TRP A 5 -13.66 11.37 11.05
N LYS A 6 -13.83 10.42 11.98
CA LYS A 6 -14.42 10.66 13.29
C LYS A 6 -13.34 10.97 14.32
N VAL A 7 -13.66 11.84 15.25
CA VAL A 7 -12.79 12.10 16.40
C VAL A 7 -12.67 10.84 17.24
N THR A 8 -11.47 10.25 17.31
CA THR A 8 -11.19 9.06 18.13
C THR A 8 -10.60 9.41 19.50
N ASN A 9 -9.99 10.59 19.65
CA ASN A 9 -9.44 11.11 20.91
C ASN A 9 -9.58 12.64 20.93
N GLY A 10 -10.61 13.18 21.59
CA GLY A 10 -10.82 14.62 21.70
C GLY A 10 -12.23 15.05 22.07
N VAL A 11 -12.45 16.36 22.16
CA VAL A 11 -13.78 16.97 22.28
C VAL A 11 -14.40 16.99 20.89
N ASP A 12 -15.54 16.32 20.75
CA ASP A 12 -16.36 16.36 19.53
C ASP A 12 -16.87 17.78 19.29
N ASP A 13 -16.42 18.40 18.19
CA ASP A 13 -16.85 19.74 17.77
C ASP A 13 -18.09 19.70 16.86
N GLY A 14 -18.69 18.52 16.68
CA GLY A 14 -19.87 18.27 15.85
C GLY A 14 -19.57 18.29 14.35
N ARG A 15 -18.30 18.28 13.94
CA ARG A 15 -17.89 18.45 12.52
C ARG A 15 -17.53 17.15 11.81
N ASP A 16 -17.76 15.99 12.42
CA ASP A 16 -17.58 14.68 11.79
C ASP A 16 -18.30 14.56 10.43
N GLY A 17 -19.45 15.21 10.26
CA GLY A 17 -20.18 15.23 9.00
C GLY A 17 -19.47 16.01 7.88
N ASP A 18 -18.75 17.08 8.22
CA ASP A 18 -17.93 17.83 7.27
C ASP A 18 -16.61 17.11 6.99
N ALA A 19 -16.01 16.50 8.01
CA ALA A 19 -14.83 15.66 7.88
C ALA A 19 -15.10 14.46 6.97
N LEU A 20 -16.27 13.82 7.08
CA LEU A 20 -16.68 12.74 6.17
C LEU A 20 -16.82 13.21 4.71
N LYS A 21 -17.42 14.38 4.48
CA LYS A 21 -17.50 14.95 3.13
C LYS A 21 -16.12 15.23 2.53
N ALA A 22 -15.16 15.67 3.35
CA ALA A 22 -13.78 15.86 2.95
C ALA A 22 -13.07 14.52 2.71
N ALA A 23 -13.27 13.53 3.58
CA ALA A 23 -12.71 12.18 3.49
C ALA A 23 -13.11 11.45 2.21
N ARG A 24 -14.36 11.59 1.75
CA ARG A 24 -14.83 11.07 0.45
C ARG A 24 -14.08 11.64 -0.76
N ARG A 25 -13.40 12.77 -0.60
CA ARG A 25 -12.61 13.44 -1.64
C ARG A 25 -11.10 13.32 -1.40
N ALA A 26 -10.69 12.59 -0.36
CA ALA A 26 -9.30 12.39 0.00
C ALA A 26 -8.81 11.03 -0.51
N ILE A 27 -7.55 10.99 -0.95
CA ILE A 27 -6.84 9.75 -1.19
C ILE A 27 -6.31 9.26 0.15
N ILE A 28 -6.67 8.03 0.51
CA ILE A 28 -6.25 7.38 1.73
C ILE A 28 -5.13 6.40 1.37
N SER A 29 -3.91 6.71 1.82
CA SER A 29 -2.82 5.76 1.83
C SER A 29 -2.87 5.00 3.15
N ASN A 30 -3.02 3.68 3.09
CA ASN A 30 -3.16 2.85 4.28
C ASN A 30 -1.85 2.83 5.07
N SER A 31 -1.78 3.57 6.16
CA SER A 31 -0.80 3.30 7.22
C SER A 31 -1.47 2.44 8.28
N GLN A 32 -1.54 1.11 8.10
CA GLN A 32 -1.70 0.15 9.21
C GLN A 32 -0.49 0.18 10.18
N ILE A 33 0.27 1.27 10.19
CA ILE A 33 1.44 1.52 11.02
C ILE A 33 1.02 1.40 12.48
N ASP A 34 -0.12 1.98 12.86
CA ASP A 34 -0.56 1.99 14.27
C ASP A 34 -0.92 0.58 14.76
N ILE A 35 -1.55 -0.23 13.90
CA ILE A 35 -1.88 -1.63 14.22
C ILE A 35 -0.60 -2.45 14.38
N PHE A 36 0.35 -2.33 13.46
CA PHE A 36 1.62 -3.02 13.55
C PHE A 36 2.42 -2.58 14.79
N ASN A 37 2.48 -1.28 15.06
CA ASN A 37 3.17 -0.74 16.23
C ASN A 37 2.57 -1.28 17.53
N ALA A 38 1.24 -1.30 17.64
CA ALA A 38 0.55 -1.90 18.78
C ALA A 38 0.87 -3.40 18.95
N LYS A 39 0.92 -4.16 17.84
CA LYS A 39 1.35 -5.57 17.87
C LYS A 39 2.79 -5.72 18.38
N VAL A 40 3.72 -4.92 17.88
CA VAL A 40 5.13 -4.96 18.31
C VAL A 40 5.22 -4.71 19.82
N VAL A 41 4.54 -3.68 20.33
CA VAL A 41 4.50 -3.39 21.77
C VAL A 41 3.94 -4.58 22.57
N ALA A 42 2.85 -5.19 22.09
CA ALA A 42 2.27 -6.36 22.74
C ALA A 42 3.18 -7.59 22.73
N GLU A 43 3.92 -7.85 21.64
CA GLU A 43 4.87 -8.96 21.56
C GLU A 43 6.09 -8.77 22.46
N PHE A 44 6.59 -7.54 22.61
CA PHE A 44 7.65 -7.23 23.57
C PHE A 44 7.22 -7.50 25.01
N GLY A 45 5.93 -7.35 25.32
CA GLY A 45 5.35 -7.74 26.61
C GLY A 45 5.40 -9.23 26.92
N LYS A 46 5.70 -10.09 25.94
CA LYS A 46 5.77 -11.55 26.09
C LYS A 46 7.22 -12.03 26.25
N PRO A 47 7.44 -13.29 26.69
CA PRO A 47 8.77 -13.89 26.70
C PRO A 47 9.42 -13.87 25.30
N PRO A 48 10.76 -13.72 25.21
CA PRO A 48 11.73 -13.65 26.31
C PRO A 48 11.90 -12.25 26.90
N PHE A 49 11.29 -11.22 26.31
CA PHE A 49 11.55 -9.83 26.67
C PHE A 49 10.76 -9.38 27.91
N ASN A 50 9.53 -9.88 28.09
CA ASN A 50 8.64 -9.58 29.23
C ASN A 50 8.55 -8.07 29.53
N CYS A 51 8.54 -7.28 28.47
CA CYS A 51 8.70 -5.84 28.52
C CYS A 51 7.37 -5.12 28.62
N VAL A 52 6.98 -4.72 29.83
CA VAL A 52 5.78 -3.93 30.11
C VAL A 52 6.15 -2.49 30.43
N ASN A 53 5.86 -1.57 29.50
CA ASN A 53 5.96 -0.10 29.58
C ASN A 53 7.35 0.52 29.86
N GLU A 54 8.17 -0.02 30.76
CA GLU A 54 9.37 0.65 31.30
C GLU A 54 10.64 0.45 30.46
N CYS A 55 10.71 -0.62 29.66
CA CYS A 55 11.90 -1.02 28.91
C CYS A 55 11.93 -0.55 27.45
N MET A 56 10.83 0.04 26.97
CA MET A 56 10.74 0.61 25.61
C MET A 56 10.89 2.13 25.60
N GLY A 57 11.54 2.70 26.63
CA GLY A 57 11.76 4.13 26.76
C GLY A 57 10.46 4.94 26.90
N GLY A 58 10.51 6.22 26.53
CA GLY A 58 9.35 7.09 26.55
C GLY A 58 8.36 6.79 25.41
N PRO A 59 7.22 7.50 25.32
CA PRO A 59 6.23 7.30 24.26
C PRO A 59 6.80 7.41 22.83
N ASN A 60 7.87 8.17 22.63
CA ASN A 60 8.54 8.31 21.33
C ASN A 60 9.45 7.12 20.99
N ASP A 61 9.93 6.39 22.00
CA ASP A 61 10.80 5.23 21.84
C ASP A 61 10.01 3.93 21.62
N GLN A 62 8.69 3.97 21.85
CA GLN A 62 7.74 2.88 21.59
C GLN A 62 7.28 2.82 20.12
N ILE A 63 7.79 3.72 19.27
CA ILE A 63 7.48 3.76 17.85
C ILE A 63 8.57 2.96 17.11
N PRO A 64 8.24 1.79 16.53
CA PRO A 64 9.19 1.02 15.73
C PRO A 64 9.73 1.85 14.55
N ALA A 65 10.94 1.50 14.10
CA ALA A 65 11.51 2.10 12.90
C ALA A 65 10.57 1.95 11.69
N SER A 66 10.54 2.96 10.81
CA SER A 66 9.64 3.00 9.65
C SER A 66 9.77 1.80 8.70
N TYR A 67 10.93 1.15 8.66
CA TYR A 67 11.22 -0.04 7.86
C TYR A 67 10.88 -1.37 8.56
N ALA A 68 10.44 -1.36 9.83
CA ALA A 68 10.22 -2.57 10.61
C ALA A 68 9.18 -3.51 9.97
N ARG A 69 8.11 -2.96 9.37
CA ARG A 69 7.12 -3.75 8.61
C ARG A 69 7.72 -4.44 7.39
N SER A 70 8.55 -3.71 6.64
CA SER A 70 9.23 -4.26 5.46
C SER A 70 10.23 -5.36 5.85
N LEU A 71 10.92 -5.19 6.98
CA LEU A 71 11.82 -6.20 7.53
C LEU A 71 11.06 -7.44 7.99
N HIS A 72 9.91 -7.27 8.66
CA HIS A 72 9.02 -8.35 9.04
C HIS A 72 8.59 -9.17 7.82
N ASP A 73 8.10 -8.50 6.76
CA ASP A 73 7.63 -9.18 5.55
C ASP A 73 8.75 -9.93 4.82
N THR A 74 9.95 -9.36 4.78
CA THR A 74 11.13 -10.01 4.19
C THR A 74 11.56 -11.23 4.99
N THR A 75 11.55 -11.13 6.32
CA THR A 75 11.87 -12.24 7.23
C THR A 75 10.84 -13.36 7.08
N TYR A 76 9.55 -13.00 7.03
CA TYR A 76 8.47 -13.96 6.84
C TYR A 76 8.54 -14.65 5.47
N ALA A 77 8.88 -13.93 4.39
CA ALA A 77 9.13 -14.52 3.08
C ALA A 77 10.24 -15.58 3.13
N TYR A 78 11.35 -15.26 3.80
CA TYR A 78 12.47 -16.19 3.98
C TYR A 78 12.07 -17.45 4.77
N LEU A 79 11.35 -17.29 5.88
CA LEU A 79 10.85 -18.42 6.68
C LEU A 79 9.89 -19.30 5.88
N ARG A 80 9.01 -18.70 5.07
CA ARG A 80 8.13 -19.45 4.15
C ARG A 80 8.92 -20.22 3.10
N ALA A 81 9.97 -19.62 2.54
CA ALA A 81 10.84 -20.30 1.57
C ALA A 81 11.58 -21.48 2.20
N LEU A 82 12.06 -21.34 3.44
CA LEU A 82 12.63 -22.44 4.21
C LEU A 82 11.59 -23.54 4.45
N ASN A 83 10.37 -23.19 4.86
CA ASN A 83 9.31 -24.17 5.09
C ASN A 83 8.97 -24.96 3.80
N LYS A 84 8.78 -24.27 2.68
CA LYS A 84 8.59 -24.92 1.37
C LYS A 84 9.76 -25.82 0.99
N THR A 85 10.99 -25.44 1.36
CA THR A 85 12.18 -26.26 1.13
C THR A 85 12.11 -27.54 1.96
N THR A 86 11.73 -27.46 3.24
CA THR A 86 11.49 -28.62 4.09
C THR A 86 10.42 -29.53 3.51
N GLU A 87 9.28 -28.98 3.05
CA GLU A 87 8.19 -29.76 2.45
C GLU A 87 8.65 -30.50 1.19
N LYS A 88 9.48 -29.86 0.36
CA LYS A 88 9.99 -30.46 -0.89
C LYS A 88 11.00 -31.58 -0.66
N PHE A 89 11.88 -31.46 0.34
CA PHE A 89 12.97 -32.40 0.58
C PHE A 89 12.72 -33.35 1.77
N GLY A 90 11.61 -33.17 2.48
CA GLY A 90 11.23 -33.92 3.69
C GLY A 90 11.94 -33.46 4.97
N TYR A 91 13.07 -32.77 4.86
CA TYR A 91 13.83 -32.21 5.98
C TYR A 91 14.70 -31.03 5.52
N LEU A 92 15.04 -30.13 6.44
CA LEU A 92 15.87 -28.96 6.17
C LEU A 92 17.30 -29.18 6.66
N THR A 93 18.25 -29.35 5.74
CA THR A 93 19.68 -29.38 6.08
C THR A 93 20.28 -27.98 6.08
N LYS A 94 21.44 -27.85 6.73
CA LYS A 94 22.25 -26.63 6.71
C LYS A 94 22.64 -26.20 5.29
N ASP A 95 22.93 -27.15 4.41
CA ASP A 95 23.33 -26.86 3.03
C ASP A 95 22.14 -26.40 2.18
N LEU A 96 20.96 -27.01 2.38
CA LEU A 96 19.72 -26.56 1.73
C LEU A 96 19.32 -25.15 2.19
N ALA A 97 19.39 -24.88 3.49
CA ALA A 97 19.09 -23.57 4.05
C ALA A 97 20.07 -22.46 3.60
N ARG A 98 21.30 -22.82 3.25
CA ARG A 98 22.34 -21.89 2.76
C ARG A 98 22.38 -21.75 1.25
N ASN A 99 21.63 -22.57 0.51
CA ASN A 99 21.56 -22.49 -0.94
C ASN A 99 20.66 -21.32 -1.36
N GLY A 100 21.26 -20.14 -1.53
CA GLY A 100 20.55 -18.90 -1.87
C GLY A 100 19.71 -19.02 -3.14
N THR A 101 20.21 -19.69 -4.18
CA THR A 101 19.47 -19.92 -5.43
C THR A 101 18.22 -20.77 -5.21
N LEU A 102 18.34 -21.83 -4.41
CA LEU A 102 17.20 -22.66 -4.03
C LEU A 102 16.19 -21.86 -3.22
N ILE A 103 16.62 -21.18 -2.15
CA ILE A 103 15.73 -20.40 -1.30
C ILE A 103 15.03 -19.30 -2.09
N ASN A 104 15.74 -18.61 -2.98
CA ASN A 104 15.15 -17.62 -3.87
C ASN A 104 14.12 -18.23 -4.84
N ASN A 105 14.38 -19.43 -5.35
CA ASN A 105 13.38 -20.11 -6.18
C ASN A 105 12.14 -20.55 -5.37
N MET A 106 12.30 -20.84 -4.08
CA MET A 106 11.22 -21.25 -3.18
C MET A 106 10.43 -20.06 -2.61
N SER A 107 11.00 -18.84 -2.64
CA SER A 107 10.33 -17.61 -2.17
C SER A 107 9.22 -17.13 -3.10
N LYS A 108 9.20 -17.61 -4.35
CA LYS A 108 8.20 -17.28 -5.37
C LYS A 108 6.75 -17.46 -4.90
N GLY A 109 5.88 -16.62 -5.45
CA GLY A 109 4.44 -16.61 -5.19
C GLY A 109 3.99 -15.42 -4.34
N GLU A 110 2.81 -15.56 -3.76
CA GLU A 110 2.13 -14.48 -3.04
C GLU A 110 1.91 -14.82 -1.56
N PHE A 111 1.83 -13.79 -0.72
CA PHE A 111 1.32 -13.88 0.65
C PHE A 111 0.90 -12.53 1.21
N GLN A 112 0.07 -12.56 2.24
CA GLN A 112 -0.31 -11.38 3.00
C GLN A 112 0.77 -11.04 4.03
N GLY A 113 1.43 -9.89 3.87
CA GLY A 113 2.35 -9.31 4.86
C GLY A 113 1.73 -8.13 5.61
N GLU A 114 2.49 -7.54 6.51
CA GLU A 114 2.12 -6.34 7.29
C GLU A 114 2.17 -5.06 6.43
N THR A 115 2.83 -5.09 5.28
CA THR A 115 2.77 -4.02 4.26
C THR A 115 1.70 -4.25 3.19
N GLY A 116 0.92 -5.32 3.27
CA GLY A 116 -0.11 -5.67 2.29
C GLY A 116 0.18 -6.97 1.54
N LEU A 117 -0.48 -7.16 0.39
CA LEU A 117 -0.23 -8.32 -0.47
C LEU A 117 1.17 -8.23 -1.09
N ILE A 118 2.02 -9.20 -0.76
CA ILE A 118 3.37 -9.34 -1.26
C ILE A 118 3.37 -10.36 -2.40
N THR A 119 3.88 -9.96 -3.55
CA THR A 119 4.08 -10.82 -4.72
C THR A 119 5.55 -10.82 -5.08
N PHE A 120 6.13 -11.98 -5.37
CA PHE A 120 7.49 -12.11 -5.88
C PHE A 120 7.47 -12.49 -7.36
N ASP A 121 8.32 -11.87 -8.16
CA ASP A 121 8.52 -12.21 -9.58
C ASP A 121 9.31 -13.52 -9.75
N ASP A 122 9.50 -13.95 -10.99
CA ASP A 122 10.25 -15.17 -11.32
C ASP A 122 11.74 -15.11 -10.99
N ASN A 123 12.27 -13.91 -10.72
CA ASN A 123 13.65 -13.69 -10.29
C ASN A 123 13.77 -13.59 -8.76
N GLY A 124 12.65 -13.67 -8.03
CA GLY A 124 12.60 -13.51 -6.58
C GLY A 124 12.69 -12.05 -6.11
N ASN A 125 12.43 -11.08 -6.98
CA ASN A 125 12.24 -9.70 -6.59
C ASN A 125 10.82 -9.47 -6.10
N ARG A 126 10.66 -8.70 -5.02
CA ARG A 126 9.34 -8.27 -4.56
C ARG A 126 8.75 -7.29 -5.59
N GLN A 127 7.61 -7.64 -6.15
CA GLN A 127 6.82 -6.74 -6.97
C GLN A 127 6.23 -5.64 -6.09
N PRO A 128 6.53 -4.37 -6.39
CA PRO A 128 5.98 -3.26 -5.64
C PRO A 128 4.53 -3.04 -6.08
N ASN A 129 3.59 -3.30 -5.17
CA ASN A 129 2.16 -3.07 -5.36
C ASN A 129 1.73 -1.88 -4.49
N PHE A 130 1.12 -0.87 -5.10
CA PHE A 130 0.56 0.28 -4.37
C PHE A 130 -0.93 0.37 -4.61
N PHE A 131 -1.66 0.57 -3.52
CA PHE A 131 -3.10 0.74 -3.56
C PHE A 131 -3.43 2.18 -3.18
N LEU A 132 -4.07 2.93 -4.08
CA LEU A 132 -4.78 4.15 -3.70
C LEU A 132 -6.19 3.76 -3.30
N THR A 133 -6.59 4.17 -2.10
CA THR A 133 -7.91 3.88 -1.54
C THR A 133 -8.70 5.18 -1.40
N MET A 134 -9.98 5.16 -1.75
CA MET A 134 -10.93 6.26 -1.50
C MET A 134 -12.22 5.70 -0.90
N LEU A 135 -12.99 6.52 -0.19
CA LEU A 135 -14.32 6.13 0.27
C LEU A 135 -15.31 6.17 -0.90
N ASP A 136 -16.20 5.19 -0.98
CA ASP A 136 -17.33 5.21 -1.90
C ASP A 136 -18.52 6.03 -1.33
N ILE A 137 -19.63 6.06 -2.07
CA ILE A 137 -20.86 6.76 -1.66
C ILE A 137 -21.50 6.18 -0.39
N SER A 138 -21.12 4.97 0.00
CA SER A 138 -21.58 4.23 1.18
C SER A 138 -20.56 4.29 2.32
N ASP A 139 -19.58 5.21 2.23
CA ASP A 139 -18.49 5.39 3.20
C ASP A 139 -17.57 4.18 3.36
N GLN A 140 -17.55 3.29 2.37
CA GLN A 140 -16.68 2.12 2.38
C GLN A 140 -15.39 2.41 1.63
N ALA A 141 -14.26 2.11 2.28
CA ALA A 141 -12.94 2.24 1.67
C ALA A 141 -12.75 1.20 0.56
N ASN A 142 -12.58 1.69 -0.67
CA ASN A 142 -12.36 0.86 -1.85
C ASN A 142 -11.02 1.22 -2.51
N VAL A 143 -10.30 0.19 -2.96
CA VAL A 143 -9.12 0.38 -3.80
C VAL A 143 -9.59 0.89 -5.16
N VAL A 144 -9.21 2.13 -5.47
CA VAL A 144 -9.57 2.84 -6.72
C VAL A 144 -8.43 2.80 -7.74
N MET A 145 -7.21 2.55 -7.28
CA MET A 145 -6.04 2.38 -8.14
C MET A 145 -5.10 1.34 -7.55
N ASN A 146 -4.65 0.40 -8.39
CA ASN A 146 -3.56 -0.50 -8.07
C ASN A 146 -2.42 -0.22 -9.05
N ILE A 147 -1.27 0.18 -8.54
CA ILE A 147 -0.07 0.45 -9.32
C ILE A 147 0.92 -0.67 -9.05
N THR A 148 1.14 -1.52 -10.06
CA THR A 148 2.18 -2.55 -10.04
C THR A 148 3.24 -2.20 -11.07
N VAL A 149 4.50 -2.09 -10.65
CA VAL A 149 5.63 -1.96 -11.58
C VAL A 149 6.25 -3.32 -11.82
N ILE A 150 6.26 -3.75 -13.09
CA ILE A 150 6.58 -5.13 -13.49
C ILE A 150 8.05 -5.29 -13.92
N GLU A 151 8.78 -4.19 -14.10
CA GLU A 151 10.16 -4.23 -14.59
C GLU A 151 11.19 -3.86 -13.52
N GLN A 152 12.36 -4.52 -13.61
CA GLN A 152 13.43 -4.68 -12.61
C GLN A 152 14.04 -3.40 -12.00
N TYR A 153 13.53 -2.20 -12.28
CA TYR A 153 14.18 -0.95 -11.91
C TYR A 153 13.40 -0.02 -10.97
N VAL A 154 12.23 -0.42 -10.45
CA VAL A 154 11.45 0.50 -9.60
C VAL A 154 11.04 -0.14 -8.28
N GLY A 155 12.02 -0.69 -7.56
CA GLY A 155 11.88 -0.95 -6.12
C GLY A 155 12.09 0.29 -5.26
N ASP A 156 12.44 1.44 -5.85
CA ASP A 156 12.75 2.64 -5.09
C ASP A 156 11.47 3.37 -4.66
N SER A 157 11.30 3.49 -3.35
CA SER A 157 10.22 4.27 -2.73
C SER A 157 10.20 5.72 -3.23
N PHE A 158 11.34 6.24 -3.70
CA PHE A 158 11.45 7.55 -4.33
C PHE A 158 10.65 7.66 -5.63
N VAL A 159 10.80 6.72 -6.57
CA VAL A 159 10.07 6.78 -7.85
C VAL A 159 8.57 6.72 -7.59
N MET A 160 8.16 5.89 -6.63
CA MET A 160 6.76 5.76 -6.24
C MET A 160 6.22 7.04 -5.61
N PHE A 161 7.00 7.66 -4.72
CA PHE A 161 6.68 8.99 -4.18
C PHE A 161 6.53 10.02 -5.30
N THR A 162 7.40 9.99 -6.33
CA THR A 162 7.27 10.91 -7.47
C THR A 162 5.99 10.66 -8.27
N LEU A 163 5.58 9.41 -8.52
CA LEU A 163 4.32 9.09 -9.20
C LEU A 163 3.10 9.56 -8.39
N MET A 164 3.09 9.32 -7.07
CA MET A 164 2.02 9.78 -6.17
C MET A 164 1.94 11.29 -6.12
N ARG A 165 3.10 11.97 -6.06
CA ARG A 165 3.18 13.44 -6.06
C ARG A 165 2.66 14.02 -7.36
N ASP A 166 2.95 13.40 -8.49
CA ASP A 166 2.48 13.84 -9.80
C ASP A 166 0.95 13.69 -9.92
N ILE A 167 0.38 12.58 -9.43
CA ILE A 167 -1.08 12.40 -9.33
C ILE A 167 -1.70 13.48 -8.42
N ALA A 168 -1.17 13.69 -7.22
CA ALA A 168 -1.67 14.69 -6.30
C ALA A 168 -1.63 16.10 -6.91
N SER A 169 -0.52 16.43 -7.57
CA SER A 169 -0.33 17.72 -8.24
C SER A 169 -1.28 17.91 -9.42
N GLY A 170 -1.51 16.87 -10.22
CA GLY A 170 -2.49 16.87 -11.30
C GLY A 170 -3.93 17.08 -10.79
N LEU A 171 -4.29 16.43 -9.69
CA LEU A 171 -5.61 16.60 -9.06
C LEU A 171 -5.80 18.01 -8.49
N ILE A 172 -4.78 18.57 -7.83
CA ILE A 172 -4.81 19.95 -7.33
C ILE A 172 -5.03 20.94 -8.49
N ALA A 173 -4.28 20.77 -9.59
CA ALA A 173 -4.44 21.60 -10.78
C ALA A 173 -5.85 21.48 -11.39
N LEU A 174 -6.40 20.26 -11.44
CA LEU A 174 -7.75 20.01 -11.92
C LEU A 174 -8.81 20.66 -11.03
N HIS A 175 -8.65 20.57 -9.70
CA HIS A 175 -9.57 21.16 -8.73
C HIS A 175 -9.61 22.69 -8.82
N GLY A 176 -8.51 23.33 -9.22
CA GLY A 176 -8.46 24.77 -9.53
C GLY A 176 -8.98 25.15 -10.91
N SER A 177 -9.35 24.18 -11.76
CA SER A 177 -9.81 24.42 -13.13
C SER A 177 -11.34 24.39 -13.25
N PHE A 178 -11.87 24.71 -14.43
CA PHE A 178 -13.31 24.62 -14.73
C PHE A 178 -13.87 23.19 -14.58
N ALA A 179 -13.02 22.17 -14.70
CA ALA A 179 -13.43 20.78 -14.53
C ALA A 179 -13.77 20.47 -13.07
N GLY A 180 -13.19 21.17 -12.09
CA GLY A 180 -13.51 21.12 -10.66
C GLY A 180 -13.17 19.81 -9.93
N ALA A 181 -13.42 18.65 -10.54
CA ALA A 181 -13.15 17.33 -10.01
C ALA A 181 -12.88 16.33 -11.14
N HIS A 182 -12.17 15.24 -10.84
CA HIS A 182 -11.94 14.18 -11.81
C HIS A 182 -13.15 13.27 -11.97
N GLY A 183 -13.83 12.96 -10.86
CA GLY A 183 -15.03 12.11 -10.82
C GLY A 183 -14.78 10.61 -10.97
N MET A 184 -13.75 10.18 -11.71
CA MET A 184 -13.44 8.76 -11.94
C MET A 184 -11.93 8.53 -12.06
N LEU A 185 -11.19 8.78 -10.98
CA LEU A 185 -9.75 8.54 -11.00
C LEU A 185 -9.49 7.04 -10.91
N SER A 186 -8.85 6.47 -11.93
CA SER A 186 -8.43 5.07 -12.00
C SER A 186 -7.06 4.99 -12.65
N SER A 187 -6.38 3.84 -12.54
CA SER A 187 -5.09 3.61 -13.19
C SER A 187 -5.16 3.73 -14.72
N GLU A 188 -6.31 3.46 -15.33
CA GLU A 188 -6.53 3.65 -16.77
C GLU A 188 -6.40 5.11 -17.20
N ASN A 189 -6.67 6.03 -16.27
CA ASN A 189 -6.68 7.47 -16.52
C ASN A 189 -5.36 8.16 -16.11
N CYS A 190 -4.38 7.41 -15.59
CA CYS A 190 -3.05 7.88 -15.20
C CYS A 190 -1.98 7.36 -16.16
N LEU A 191 -1.57 8.21 -17.11
CA LEU A 191 -0.61 7.88 -18.15
C LEU A 191 0.81 8.24 -17.69
N ILE A 192 1.79 7.36 -17.92
CA ILE A 192 3.20 7.59 -17.56
C ILE A 192 4.01 7.81 -18.83
N ASN A 193 4.82 8.87 -18.86
CA ASN A 193 5.76 9.13 -19.95
C ASN A 193 7.13 8.47 -19.74
N ASP A 194 8.01 8.58 -20.74
CA ASP A 194 9.40 8.13 -20.73
C ASP A 194 10.27 8.71 -19.60
N ARG A 195 9.85 9.83 -19.00
CA ARG A 195 10.50 10.48 -17.86
C ARG A 195 9.88 10.11 -16.51
N TRP A 196 9.08 9.04 -16.44
CA TRP A 196 8.39 8.59 -15.23
C TRP A 196 7.45 9.64 -14.61
N GLN A 197 6.90 10.54 -15.42
CA GLN A 197 5.93 11.54 -14.97
C GLN A 197 4.51 11.06 -15.23
N VAL A 198 3.62 11.23 -14.24
CA VAL A 198 2.20 10.90 -14.39
C VAL A 198 1.43 12.08 -14.98
N LYS A 199 0.58 11.80 -15.98
CA LYS A 199 -0.43 12.72 -16.50
C LYS A 199 -1.82 12.16 -16.29
N ILE A 200 -2.71 13.01 -15.77
CA ILE A 200 -4.11 12.67 -15.55
C ILE A 200 -4.90 12.97 -16.83
N SER A 201 -5.72 12.02 -17.25
CA SER A 201 -6.52 12.08 -18.48
C SER A 201 -7.99 11.78 -18.20
N ASP A 202 -8.85 11.98 -19.21
CA ASP A 202 -10.28 11.69 -19.13
C ASP A 202 -10.95 12.42 -17.93
N PHE A 203 -10.80 13.75 -17.86
CA PHE A 203 -11.43 14.63 -16.86
C PHE A 203 -12.40 15.61 -17.54
N GLY A 204 -13.34 16.20 -16.77
CA GLY A 204 -14.29 17.20 -17.30
C GLY A 204 -15.59 16.61 -17.87
N LEU A 205 -15.82 15.30 -17.72
CA LEU A 205 -17.07 14.62 -18.11
C LEU A 205 -18.02 14.42 -16.92
N ASN A 206 -18.00 15.31 -15.93
CA ASN A 206 -18.69 15.15 -14.64
C ASN A 206 -20.18 14.83 -14.80
N MET A 207 -20.87 15.53 -15.72
CA MET A 207 -22.30 15.35 -15.97
C MET A 207 -22.66 13.94 -16.50
N ILE A 208 -21.74 13.28 -17.19
CA ILE A 208 -21.95 11.91 -17.69
C ILE A 208 -21.64 10.89 -16.58
N ARG A 209 -20.67 11.20 -15.71
CA ARG A 209 -20.12 10.27 -14.72
C ARG A 209 -20.93 10.17 -13.44
N GLU A 210 -21.61 11.23 -13.01
CA GLU A 210 -22.54 11.18 -11.86
C GLU A 210 -23.67 10.15 -12.07
N SER A 211 -23.98 9.82 -13.33
CA SER A 211 -25.01 8.83 -13.69
C SER A 211 -24.52 7.37 -13.73
N GLN A 212 -23.21 7.11 -13.61
CA GLN A 212 -22.66 5.76 -13.74
C GLN A 212 -22.35 5.13 -12.37
N PRO A 213 -22.89 3.93 -12.07
CA PRO A 213 -22.43 3.17 -10.90
C PRO A 213 -20.96 2.81 -11.08
N MET A 214 -20.15 2.91 -10.01
CA MET A 214 -18.75 2.47 -10.03
C MET A 214 -18.73 0.98 -10.38
N SER A 215 -18.47 0.65 -11.66
CA SER A 215 -18.45 -0.75 -12.07
C SER A 215 -17.25 -1.44 -11.43
N LYS A 216 -17.45 -2.67 -10.94
CA LYS A 216 -16.38 -3.58 -10.52
C LYS A 216 -15.56 -4.02 -11.74
N ARG A 217 -14.80 -3.11 -12.34
CA ARG A 217 -13.79 -3.46 -13.34
C ARG A 217 -12.56 -4.03 -12.63
N SER A 218 -11.83 -4.88 -13.35
CA SER A 218 -10.61 -5.51 -12.84
C SER A 218 -9.63 -4.45 -12.34
N ASN A 219 -9.39 -4.40 -11.03
CA ASN A 219 -8.39 -3.54 -10.38
C ASN A 219 -6.94 -3.99 -10.67
N LYS A 220 -6.71 -4.78 -11.72
CA LYS A 220 -5.37 -5.11 -12.22
C LYS A 220 -5.15 -4.35 -13.51
N VAL A 221 -4.38 -3.28 -13.44
CA VAL A 221 -3.89 -2.55 -14.60
C VAL A 221 -2.38 -2.46 -14.48
N PHE A 222 -1.72 -3.02 -15.47
CA PHE A 222 -0.32 -2.86 -15.74
C PHE A 222 -0.09 -1.43 -16.20
N LEU A 223 0.90 -0.73 -15.64
CA LEU A 223 1.28 0.58 -16.17
C LEU A 223 1.59 0.43 -17.65
N LYS A 224 0.70 0.99 -18.48
CA LYS A 224 0.82 0.91 -19.93
C LYS A 224 1.79 2.01 -20.33
N TYR A 225 3.03 1.62 -20.59
CA TYR A 225 4.00 2.52 -21.20
C TYR A 225 3.47 2.92 -22.58
N GLU A 226 2.99 4.15 -22.71
CA GLU A 226 2.67 4.72 -24.01
C GLU A 226 3.72 5.80 -24.32
N ARG A 227 4.47 5.59 -25.42
CA ARG A 227 5.26 6.68 -26.01
C ARG A 227 4.28 7.76 -26.45
N LEU A 228 4.26 8.87 -25.71
CA LEU A 228 3.76 10.14 -26.25
C LEU A 228 4.73 10.68 -27.29
#